data_AF-A0A5E4TTG2-F1
#
_entry.id   AF-A0A5E4TTG2-F1
#
_cell.length_a   1.000
_cell.length_b   1.000
_cell.length_c   1.000
_cell.angle_alpha   90.00
_cell.angle_beta   90.00
_cell.angle_gamma   90.00
#
_symmetry.space_group_name_H-M   'P 1'
#
loop_
_entity.id
_entity.type
_entity.pdbx_description
1 polymer ?
#
loop_
_entity_poly.entity_id
_entity_poly.type
_entity_poly.pdbx_seq_one_letter_code
_entity_poly.pdbx_strand_id
1 'polypeptide(L)' 'MTTSFGEIWYTIGALVVLAILAGMVWEIGVWWTRHQDNRTVQRMHHVWERIRHPH' A
#
# COMPACT_ATOMS: atom_id res chain seq x y z
N MET A 1 35.47 0.89 -0.61
CA MET A 1 34.39 1.47 0.20
C MET A 1 34.03 0.42 1.23
N THR A 2 34.48 0.59 2.47
CA THR A 2 34.15 -0.33 3.57
C THR A 2 32.78 0.06 4.08
N THR A 3 31.75 -0.72 3.78
CA THR A 3 30.41 -0.55 4.36
C THR A 3 30.53 -0.76 5.87
N SER A 4 30.22 0.26 6.66
CA SER A 4 30.24 0.18 8.11
C SER A 4 29.20 -0.83 8.59
N PHE A 5 29.52 -1.57 9.66
CA PHE A 5 28.61 -2.53 10.28
C PHE A 5 27.25 -1.87 10.62
N GLY A 6 27.27 -0.58 10.99
CA GLY A 6 26.05 0.19 11.26
C GLY A 6 25.20 0.45 10.01
N GLU A 7 25.82 0.75 8.86
CA GLU A 7 25.10 1.02 7.60
C GLU A 7 24.34 -0.22 7.10
N ILE A 8 24.91 -1.41 7.32
CA ILE A 8 24.26 -2.69 7.01
C ILE A 8 22.98 -2.85 7.84
N TRP A 9 23.05 -2.61 9.15
CA TRP A 9 21.88 -2.71 10.02
C TRP A 9 20.82 -1.64 9.74
N TYR A 10 21.22 -0.42 9.36
CA TYR A 10 20.27 0.59 8.88
C TYR A 10 19.55 0.15 7.61
N THR A 11 20.28 -0.42 6.66
CA THR A 11 19.70 -0.92 5.41
C THR A 11 18.73 -2.07 5.69
N ILE A 12 19.12 -3.02 6.54
CA ILE A 12 18.25 -4.12 6.97
C ILE A 12 17.00 -3.56 7.66
N GLY A 13 17.15 -2.62 8.59
CA GLY A 13 16.03 -1.98 9.28
C GLY A 13 15.07 -1.29 8.30
N ALA A 14 15.60 -0.55 7.33
CA ALA A 14 14.80 0.09 6.29
C ALA A 14 14.04 -0.95 5.44
N LEU A 15 14.68 -2.05 5.06
CA LEU A 15 14.05 -3.13 4.31
C LEU A 15 12.93 -3.81 5.13
N VAL A 16 13.13 -4.01 6.43
CA VAL A 16 12.09 -4.56 7.31
C VAL A 16 10.87 -3.63 7.38
N VAL A 17 11.09 -2.33 7.55
CA VAL A 17 10.00 -1.34 7.56
C VAL A 17 9.25 -1.34 6.23
N LEU A 18 9.97 -1.38 5.10
CA LEU A 18 9.36 -1.46 3.77
C LEU A 18 8.55 -2.74 3.60
N ALA A 19 9.05 -3.89 4.07
CA ALA A 19 8.33 -5.16 4.00
C ALA A 19 7.03 -5.11 4.82
N ILE A 20 7.05 -4.50 6.01
CA ILE A 20 5.86 -4.32 6.84
C ILE A 20 4.85 -3.43 6.13
N LEU A 21 5.29 -2.29 5.58
CA LEU A 21 4.42 -1.37 4.84
C LEU A 21 3.81 -2.05 3.61
N ALA A 22 4.62 -2.82 2.86
CA ALA A 22 4.15 -3.58 1.72
C ALA A 22 3.10 -4.62 2.12
N GLY A 23 3.30 -5.31 3.25
CA GLY A 23 2.32 -6.25 3.81
C GLY A 23 1.01 -5.57 4.20
N MET A 24 1.06 -4.40 4.85
CA MET A 24 -0.14 -3.62 5.19
C MET A 24 -0.92 -3.21 3.93
N VAL A 25 -0.22 -2.73 2.90
CA VAL A 25 -0.84 -2.36 1.62
C VAL A 25 -1.46 -3.58 0.94
N TRP A 26 -0.78 -4.73 0.99
CA TRP A 26 -1.29 -5.98 0.43
C TRP A 26 -2.60 -6.40 1.11
N GLU A 27 -2.65 -6.41 2.44
CA GLU A 27 -3.86 -6.77 3.18
C GLU A 27 -5.03 -5.83 2.87
N ILE A 28 -4.77 -4.53 2.71
CA ILE A 28 -5.79 -3.55 2.29
C ILE A 28 -6.29 -3.87 0.87
N GLY A 29 -5.38 -4.19 -0.07
CA GLY A 29 -5.74 -4.56 -1.44
C GLY A 29 -6.55 -5.87 -1.51
N VAL A 30 -6.16 -6.88 -0.73
CA VAL A 30 -6.91 -8.13 -0.61
C VAL A 30 -8.29 -7.89 0.01
N TRP A 31 -8.37 -7.08 1.07
CA TRP A 31 -9.65 -6.70 1.66
C TRP A 31 -10.55 -5.98 0.65
N TRP A 32 -9.99 -5.03 -0.10
CA TRP A 32 -10.70 -4.27 -1.13
C TRP A 32 -11.24 -5.14 -2.25
N THR A 33 -10.44 -6.07 -2.77
CA THR A 33 -10.85 -7.01 -3.82
C THR A 33 -11.89 -8.02 -3.33
N ARG A 34 -11.84 -8.43 -2.05
CA ARG A 34 -12.84 -9.32 -1.46
C ARG A 34 -14.15 -8.62 -1.08
N HIS A 35 -14.13 -7.30 -0.84
CA HIS A 35 -15.28 -6.53 -0.37
C HIS A 35 -15.75 -5.47 -1.38
N GLN A 36 -15.78 -5.83 -2.68
CA GLN A 36 -16.29 -4.92 -3.72
C GLN A 36 -17.76 -4.52 -3.54
N ASP A 37 -18.55 -5.36 -2.85
CA ASP A 37 -19.97 -5.08 -2.55
C ASP A 37 -20.16 -4.17 -1.32
N ASN A 38 -19.06 -3.76 -0.67
CA ASN A 38 -19.15 -2.81 0.44
C ASN A 38 -19.48 -1.41 -0.09
N ARG A 39 -20.51 -0.76 0.48
CA ARG A 39 -20.95 0.58 0.07
C ARG A 39 -19.84 1.63 0.10
N THR A 40 -18.82 1.46 0.96
CA THR A 40 -17.66 2.36 1.01
C THR A 40 -16.80 2.24 -0.24
N VAL A 41 -16.54 1.01 -0.71
CA VAL A 41 -15.79 0.73 -1.94
C VAL A 41 -16.54 1.26 -3.16
N GLN A 42 -17.86 1.03 -3.23
CA GLN A 42 -18.69 1.55 -4.31
C GLN A 42 -18.74 3.08 -4.37
N ARG A 43 -18.83 3.77 -3.21
CA ARG A 43 -18.77 5.25 -3.19
C ARG A 43 -17.44 5.78 -3.69
N MET A 44 -16.34 5.17 -3.26
CA MET A 44 -15.01 5.55 -3.74
C MET A 44 -14.87 5.29 -5.24
N HIS A 45 -15.41 4.17 -5.74
CA HIS A 45 -15.44 3.88 -7.17
C HIS A 45 -16.25 4.94 -7.95
N HIS A 46 -17.44 5.29 -7.48
CA HIS A 46 -18.30 6.29 -8.11
C HIS A 46 -17.66 7.70 -8.12
N VAL A 47 -17.02 8.09 -7.01
CA VAL A 47 -16.26 9.35 -6.93
C VAL A 47 -15.06 9.32 -7.88
N TRP A 48 -14.37 8.19 -7.95
CA TRP A 48 -13.25 8.00 -8.86
C TRP A 48 -13.68 8.06 -10.34
N GLU A 49 -14.78 7.41 -10.70
CA GLU A 49 -15.38 7.51 -12.04
C GLU A 49 -15.72 8.96 -12.40
N ARG A 50 -16.29 9.71 -11.47
CA ARG A 50 -16.61 11.14 -11.65
C ARG A 50 -15.36 12.01 -11.86
N ILE A 51 -14.25 11.68 -11.21
CA ILE A 51 -12.97 12.40 -11.39
C ILE A 51 -12.29 11.99 -12.70
N ARG A 52 -12.32 10.70 -13.03
CA ARG A 52 -11.67 10.13 -14.23
C ARG A 52 -12.38 10.49 -15.52
N HIS A 53 -13.72 10.57 -15.47
CA HIS A 53 -14.57 10.98 -16.57
C HIS A 53 -15.39 12.20 -16.12
N PRO A 54 -14.78 13.39 -16.13
CA PRO A 54 -15.50 14.63 -15.92
C PRO A 54 -16.35 14.90 -17.17
N HIS A 55 -17.56 14.34 -17.21
CA HIS A 55 -18.60 14.76 -18.15
C HIS A 55 -19.36 15.98 -17.60
#